data_AF-A0A9W4SYD0-F1
#
_entry.id   AF-A0A9W4SYD0-F1
#
_cell.length_a   1.000
_cell.length_b   1.000
_cell.length_c   1.000
_cell.angle_alpha   90.00
_cell.angle_beta   90.00
_cell.angle_gamma   90.00
#
_symmetry.space_group_name_H-M   'P 1'
#
loop_
_entity.id
_entity.type
_entity.pdbx_description
1 polymer ?
#
loop_
_entity_poly.entity_id
_entity_poly.type
_entity_poly.pdbx_seq_one_letter_code
_entity_poly.pdbx_strand_id
1 'polypeptide(L)' 'MDGMLVRQPSDTFGVIVAPDMNRFTAGTRETTRTSPFEMILTTRRLLVRELRVAAA' A
#
# COMPACT_ATOMS: atom_id res chain seq x y z
N MET A 1 -14.67 -21.02 12.90
CA MET A 1 -14.92 -19.89 11.98
C MET A 1 -13.67 -19.74 11.14
N ASP A 2 -13.56 -20.51 10.06
CA ASP A 2 -12.46 -20.39 9.10
C ASP A 2 -12.90 -19.34 8.06
N GLY A 3 -12.83 -18.07 8.47
CA GLY A 3 -13.15 -16.94 7.62
C GLY A 3 -11.95 -16.60 6.77
N MET A 4 -11.76 -17.33 5.67
CA MET A 4 -10.73 -17.01 4.70
C MET A 4 -11.01 -15.60 4.15
N LEU A 5 -10.10 -14.65 4.39
CA LEU A 5 -10.16 -13.30 3.82
C LEU A 5 -9.94 -13.42 2.31
N VAL A 6 -11.04 -13.58 1.57
CA VAL A 6 -11.03 -13.55 0.12
C VAL A 6 -10.64 -12.13 -0.30
N ARG A 7 -9.55 -11.99 -1.06
CA ARG A 7 -9.21 -10.73 -1.72
C ARG A 7 -10.37 -10.34 -2.60
N GLN A 8 -11.06 -9.27 -2.24
CA GLN A 8 -12.13 -8.76 -3.08
C GLN A 8 -11.51 -8.08 -4.30
N PRO A 9 -12.04 -8.28 -5.51
CA PRO A 9 -11.77 -7.40 -6.63
C PRO A 9 -12.41 -6.04 -6.29
N SER A 10 -11.67 -5.22 -5.55
CA SER A 10 -12.13 -3.92 -5.12
C SER A 10 -11.47 -2.87 -6.00
N ASP A 11 -12.26 -2.03 -6.67
CA ASP A 11 -11.86 -0.73 -7.25
C ASP A 11 -11.24 0.24 -6.22
N THR A 12 -11.10 -0.21 -4.96
CA THR A 12 -10.54 0.52 -3.84
C THR A 12 -9.23 -0.13 -3.41
N PHE A 13 -8.16 0.65 -3.46
CA PHE A 13 -6.85 0.29 -2.94
C PHE A 13 -6.45 1.26 -1.82
N GLY A 14 -5.69 0.77 -0.86
CA GLY A 14 -5.07 1.59 0.18
C GLY A 14 -3.65 1.98 -0.21
N VAL A 15 -3.23 3.19 0.14
CA VAL A 15 -1.83 3.62 -0.03
C VAL A 15 -1.28 4.03 1.32
N ILE A 16 -0.15 3.44 1.71
CA ILE A 16 0.62 3.86 2.88
C ILE A 16 1.89 4.55 2.38
N VAL A 17 2.06 5.80 2.79
CA VAL A 17 3.18 6.65 2.39
C VAL A 17 4.10 6.86 3.58
N ALA A 18 5.37 6.52 3.43
CA ALA A 18 6.41 6.80 4.41
C ALA A 18 7.50 7.73 3.85
N PRO A 19 8.31 8.39 4.69
CA PRO A 19 9.45 9.16 4.21
C PRO A 19 10.47 8.31 3.42
N ASP A 20 10.68 7.06 3.84
CA ASP A 20 11.65 6.10 3.26
C ASP A 20 11.19 4.64 3.45
N MET A 21 11.67 3.72 2.61
CA MET A 21 11.30 2.30 2.68
C MET A 21 11.70 1.61 3.98
N ASN A 22 12.77 2.07 4.64
CA ASN A 22 13.25 1.51 5.90
C ASN A 22 12.33 1.85 7.09
N ARG A 23 11.36 2.75 6.90
CA ARG A 23 10.35 3.08 7.92
C ARG A 23 9.18 2.09 7.97
N PHE A 24 9.06 1.21 6.97
CA PHE A 24 8.07 0.14 6.99
C PHE A 24 8.55 -1.00 7.89
N THR A 25 7.88 -1.18 9.03
CA THR A 25 8.17 -2.27 9.95
C THR A 25 7.70 -3.61 9.36
N ALA A 26 8.17 -4.71 9.95
CA ALA A 26 7.66 -6.04 9.62
C ALA A 26 6.13 -6.11 9.80
N GLY A 27 5.60 -5.47 10.86
CA GLY A 27 4.17 -5.36 11.09
C GLY A 27 3.43 -4.64 9.95
N THR A 28 3.96 -3.51 9.46
CA THR A 28 3.33 -2.80 8.32
C THR A 28 3.30 -3.66 7.06
N ARG A 29 4.36 -4.42 6.79
CA ARG A 29 4.42 -5.35 5.65
C ARG A 29 3.44 -6.51 5.81
N GLU A 30 3.30 -7.02 7.03
CA GLU A 30 2.34 -8.07 7.35
C GLU A 30 0.90 -7.58 7.18
N THR A 31 0.55 -6.42 7.75
CA THR A 31 -0.78 -5.78 7.56
C THR A 31 -1.09 -5.53 6.08
N THR A 32 -0.10 -5.10 5.30
CA THR A 32 -0.26 -4.92 3.83
C THR A 32 -0.55 -6.25 3.15
N ARG A 33 0.14 -7.32 3.55
CA ARG A 33 0.02 -8.65 2.95
C ARG A 33 -1.29 -9.35 3.30
N THR A 34 -1.77 -9.16 4.53
CA THR A 34 -3.00 -9.79 5.05
C THR A 34 -4.25 -8.92 4.84
N SER A 35 -4.09 -7.70 4.35
CA SER A 35 -5.21 -6.82 4.00
C SER A 35 -6.15 -7.51 3.00
N PRO A 36 -7.47 -7.41 3.19
CA PRO A 36 -8.45 -7.88 2.21
C PRO A 36 -8.50 -6.98 0.96
N PHE A 37 -7.89 -5.80 1.02
CA PHE A 37 -7.78 -4.83 -0.07
C PHE A 37 -6.39 -4.85 -0.70
N GLU A 38 -6.28 -4.39 -1.95
CA GLU A 38 -4.98 -4.09 -2.54
C GLU A 38 -4.31 -2.94 -1.78
N MET A 39 -3.05 -3.13 -1.40
CA MET A 39 -2.30 -2.18 -0.58
C MET A 39 -0.99 -1.84 -1.26
N ILE A 40 -0.74 -0.54 -1.48
CA ILE A 40 0.49 -0.01 -2.06
C ILE A 40 1.33 0.61 -0.94
N LEU A 41 2.55 0.12 -0.77
CA LEU A 41 3.57 0.75 0.05
C LEU A 41 4.43 1.63 -0.83
N THR A 42 4.51 2.92 -0.52
CA THR A 42 5.34 3.86 -1.30
C THR A 42 6.09 4.84 -0.40
N THR A 43 7.08 5.50 -0.99
CA THR A 43 7.80 6.58 -0.31
C THR A 43 7.31 7.94 -0.78
N ARG A 44 7.49 8.97 0.06
CA ARG A 44 7.25 10.37 -0.33
C ARG A 44 7.93 10.70 -1.67
N ARG A 45 9.18 10.27 -1.84
CA ARG A 45 9.96 10.56 -3.06
C ARG A 45 9.31 9.95 -4.29
N LEU A 46 8.92 8.68 -4.23
CA LEU A 46 8.25 8.00 -5.34
C LEU A 46 6.88 8.62 -5.63
N LEU A 47 6.08 8.88 -4.61
CA LEU A 47 4.77 9.53 -4.76
C LEU A 47 4.89 10.89 -5.47
N VAL A 48 5.79 11.75 -5.01
CA VAL A 48 5.99 13.08 -5.61
C VAL A 48 6.49 12.97 -7.06
N ARG A 49 7.34 11.99 -7.38
CA ARG A 49 7.80 11.76 -8.76
C ARG A 49 6.62 11.41 -9.67
N GLU A 50 5.81 10.43 -9.29
CA GLU A 50 4.68 9.98 -10.12
C GLU A 50 3.63 11.08 -10.29
N LEU A 51 3.32 11.83 -9.23
CA LEU A 51 2.37 12.96 -9.32
C LEU A 51 2.86 14.06 -10.26
N ARG A 52 4.18 14.30 -10.33
CA ARG A 52 4.74 15.27 -11.28
C ARG A 52 4.68 14.79 -12.72
N VAL A 53 4.90 13.49 -12.94
CA VAL A 53 4.76 12.89 -14.29
C VAL A 53 3.32 12.95 -14.76
N ALA A 54 2.36 12.65 -13.88
CA ALA A 54 0.94 12.69 -14.21
C ALA A 54 0.38 14.11 -14.45
N ALA A 55 1.05 15.13 -13.89
CA ALA A 55 0.65 16.53 -14.05
C ALA A 55 1.32 17.25 -15.24
N ALA A 56 2.16 16.54 -16.00
CA ALA A 56 2.86 17.03 -17.19
C ALA A 56 2.14 16.57 -18.47
#